data_AF-A0A3N5K2B7-F1
#
_entry.id   AF-A0A3N5K2B7-F1
#
_cell.length_a   1.000
_cell.length_b   1.000
_cell.length_c   1.000
_cell.angle_alpha   90.00
_cell.angle_beta   90.00
_cell.angle_gamma   90.00
#
_symmetry.space_group_name_H-M   'P 1'
#
loop_
_entity.id
_entity.type
_entity.pdbx_description
1 polymer ?
#
loop_
_entity_poly.entity_id
_entity_poly.type
_entity_poly.pdbx_seq_one_letter_code
_entity_poly.pdbx_strand_id
1 'polypeptide(L)'
;MTFRRLTEAEKSQLVRQGCRVEDWEALNVGENFTPDHIHNSWFSGENYIGRLDGAPLGDGEITGTAGIYSSRLHGCRIDDEVRICNVGQLANMDIESGSMIENVHSLTVASETTFGNGISVDVLNEAGGRSIRIFDRLSAQLAYIMIFYRHRPELIRRLESLIDQYVQTKRS
;
A
#
# COMPACT_ATOMS: atom_id res chain seq x y z
N MET A 1 -8.42 4.77 12.31
CA MET A 1 -8.54 6.22 12.02
C MET A 1 -9.98 6.54 11.70
N THR A 2 -10.48 7.68 12.20
CA THR A 2 -11.81 8.19 11.83
C THR A 2 -11.66 9.13 10.64
N PHE A 3 -12.52 9.00 9.64
CA PHE A 3 -12.52 9.84 8.46
C PHE A 3 -13.73 10.76 8.46
N ARG A 4 -13.55 11.98 7.92
CA ARG A 4 -14.59 12.97 7.72
C ARG A 4 -14.54 13.52 6.30
N ARG A 5 -15.60 14.25 5.93
CA ARG A 5 -15.62 15.04 4.71
C ARG A 5 -14.75 16.28 4.82
N LEU A 6 -14.30 16.77 3.67
CA LEU A 6 -13.68 18.07 3.53
C LEU A 6 -14.67 19.20 3.82
N THR A 7 -14.20 20.22 4.51
CA THR A 7 -14.89 21.51 4.68
C THR A 7 -14.73 22.36 3.41
N GLU A 8 -15.62 23.33 3.21
CA GLU A 8 -15.55 24.22 2.05
C GLU A 8 -14.25 25.05 1.99
N ALA A 9 -13.68 25.37 3.15
CA ALA A 9 -12.39 26.06 3.24
C ALA A 9 -11.24 25.18 2.71
N GLU A 10 -11.21 23.90 3.08
CA GLU A 10 -10.22 22.93 2.61
C GLU A 10 -10.35 22.66 1.12
N LYS A 11 -11.59 22.50 0.61
CA LYS A 11 -11.85 22.35 -0.84
C LYS A 11 -11.30 23.55 -1.61
N SER A 12 -11.61 24.76 -1.15
CA SER A 12 -11.15 26.01 -1.77
C SER A 12 -9.62 26.14 -1.75
N GLN A 13 -8.97 25.64 -0.69
CA GLN A 13 -7.52 25.64 -0.59
C GLN A 13 -6.88 24.65 -1.58
N LEU A 14 -7.40 23.42 -1.66
CA LEU A 14 -6.93 22.41 -2.61
C LEU A 14 -7.04 22.90 -4.06
N VAL A 15 -8.15 23.56 -4.43
CA VAL A 15 -8.31 24.17 -5.75
C VAL A 15 -7.25 25.24 -6.02
N ARG A 16 -6.97 26.13 -5.04
CA ARG A 16 -5.91 27.15 -5.15
C ARG A 16 -4.52 26.52 -5.28
N GLN A 17 -4.28 25.36 -4.68
CA GLN A 17 -3.04 24.60 -4.78
C GLN A 17 -2.91 23.81 -6.09
N GLY A 18 -3.85 23.99 -7.04
CA GLY A 18 -3.82 23.35 -8.35
C GLY A 18 -4.39 21.92 -8.35
N CYS A 19 -5.05 21.51 -7.26
CA CYS A 19 -5.63 20.18 -7.18
C CYS A 19 -6.98 20.08 -7.90
N ARG A 20 -7.26 18.90 -8.42
CA ARG A 20 -8.52 18.55 -9.08
C ARG A 20 -9.12 17.33 -8.40
N VAL A 21 -10.42 17.37 -8.17
CA VAL A 21 -11.15 16.26 -7.58
C VAL A 21 -12.36 15.99 -8.47
N GLU A 22 -12.54 14.73 -8.86
CA GLU A 22 -13.68 14.31 -9.68
C GLU A 22 -15.00 14.41 -8.91
N ASP A 23 -15.00 13.88 -7.69
CA ASP A 23 -16.12 13.97 -6.75
C ASP A 23 -15.60 14.26 -5.34
N TRP A 24 -15.98 15.42 -4.79
CA TRP A 24 -15.60 15.82 -3.43
C TRP A 24 -16.24 14.93 -2.35
N GLU A 25 -17.36 14.28 -2.66
CA GLU A 25 -17.98 13.27 -1.80
C GLU A 25 -17.24 11.92 -1.87
N ALA A 26 -16.27 11.75 -2.75
CA ALA A 26 -15.43 10.56 -2.76
C ALA A 26 -14.08 10.78 -2.04
N LEU A 27 -13.80 12.01 -1.59
CA LEU A 27 -12.55 12.37 -0.93
C LEU A 27 -12.75 12.55 0.58
N ASN A 28 -12.20 11.61 1.35
CA ASN A 28 -12.29 11.57 2.80
C ASN A 28 -10.94 11.89 3.43
N VAL A 29 -10.98 12.61 4.55
CA VAL A 29 -9.77 13.07 5.24
C VAL A 29 -9.80 12.75 6.73
N GLY A 30 -8.63 12.55 7.35
CA GLY A 30 -8.51 12.35 8.79
C GLY A 30 -8.97 13.55 9.62
N GLU A 31 -9.23 13.35 10.91
CA GLU A 31 -9.71 14.43 11.81
C GLU A 31 -8.78 15.65 11.84
N ASN A 32 -7.47 15.39 11.91
CA ASN A 32 -6.40 16.40 11.98
C ASN A 32 -5.79 16.72 10.60
N PHE A 33 -6.54 16.52 9.53
CA PHE A 33 -6.07 16.78 8.17
C PHE A 33 -5.79 18.27 7.93
N THR A 34 -4.67 18.56 7.25
CA THR A 34 -4.35 19.87 6.71
C THR A 34 -4.08 19.74 5.20
N PRO A 35 -4.66 20.63 4.36
CA PRO A 35 -4.42 20.60 2.91
C PRO A 35 -3.07 21.21 2.50
N ASP A 36 -2.31 21.78 3.43
CA ASP A 36 -1.10 22.60 3.18
C ASP A 36 -0.03 21.90 2.33
N HIS A 37 0.08 20.58 2.44
CA HIS A 37 1.09 19.78 1.75
C HIS A 37 0.54 18.98 0.55
N ILE A 38 -0.54 19.47 -0.08
CA ILE A 38 -1.14 18.83 -1.26
C ILE A 38 -1.18 19.81 -2.44
N HIS A 39 -0.40 19.54 -3.48
CA HIS A 39 -0.26 20.45 -4.63
C HIS A 39 -0.34 19.73 -5.97
N ASN A 40 -0.94 20.41 -6.96
CA ASN A 40 -0.99 20.00 -8.36
C ASN A 40 -1.43 18.54 -8.57
N SER A 41 -2.31 18.02 -7.72
CA SER A 41 -2.65 16.60 -7.68
C SER A 41 -4.10 16.36 -8.09
N TRP A 42 -4.38 15.20 -8.67
CA TRP A 42 -5.72 14.82 -9.12
C TRP A 42 -6.21 13.59 -8.36
N PHE A 43 -7.39 13.71 -7.75
CA PHE A 43 -8.10 12.64 -7.06
C PHE A 43 -9.33 12.19 -7.86
N SER A 44 -9.49 10.88 -8.01
CA SER A 44 -10.62 10.20 -8.67
C SER A 44 -11.01 8.95 -7.89
N GLY A 45 -12.27 8.52 -7.99
CA GLY A 45 -12.78 7.43 -7.14
C GLY A 45 -12.69 7.74 -5.64
N GLU A 46 -12.86 6.71 -4.82
CA GLU A 46 -12.95 6.87 -3.36
C GLU A 46 -11.57 6.90 -2.70
N ASN A 47 -11.15 8.07 -2.24
CA ASN A 47 -9.84 8.28 -1.64
C ASN A 47 -9.95 8.62 -0.16
N TYR A 48 -8.97 8.16 0.61
CA TYR A 48 -8.83 8.41 2.03
C TYR A 48 -7.44 8.98 2.30
N ILE A 49 -7.35 10.13 2.95
CA ILE A 49 -6.06 10.79 3.23
C ILE A 49 -5.93 11.03 4.73
N GLY A 50 -4.85 10.53 5.32
CA GLY A 50 -4.44 10.81 6.69
C GLY A 50 -3.90 12.22 6.88
N ARG A 51 -3.20 12.44 7.99
CA ARG A 51 -2.54 13.71 8.32
C ARG A 51 -1.24 13.87 7.55
N LEU A 52 -1.01 15.03 6.95
CA LEU A 52 0.17 15.36 6.16
C LEU A 52 0.74 16.71 6.61
N ASP A 53 1.44 16.74 7.73
CA ASP A 53 1.94 17.99 8.33
C ASP A 53 3.31 18.42 7.78
N GLY A 54 3.76 17.77 6.70
CA GLY A 54 5.06 18.05 6.11
C GLY A 54 6.23 17.61 6.96
N ALA A 55 6.07 16.53 7.75
CA ALA A 55 7.20 15.97 8.47
C ALA A 55 8.30 15.53 7.48
N PRO A 56 9.58 15.67 7.85
CA PRO A 56 10.66 15.11 7.06
C PRO A 56 10.57 13.58 7.10
N LEU A 57 10.56 12.96 5.94
CA LEU A 57 10.61 11.52 5.70
C LEU A 57 11.94 11.14 5.05
N GLY A 58 12.38 9.92 5.33
CA GLY A 58 13.63 9.34 4.83
C GLY A 58 14.72 9.19 5.90
N ASP A 59 15.66 8.30 5.64
CA ASP A 59 16.86 8.07 6.44
C ASP A 59 18.12 8.51 5.67
N GLY A 60 18.91 9.41 6.27
CA GLY A 60 20.18 9.86 5.70
C GLY A 60 20.08 11.09 4.80
N GLU A 61 20.70 11.05 3.61
CA GLU A 61 20.92 12.22 2.75
C GLU A 61 19.71 12.57 1.86
N ILE A 62 18.79 11.63 1.65
CA ILE A 62 17.57 11.83 0.86
C ILE A 62 16.43 12.08 1.85
N THR A 63 16.01 13.34 1.93
CA THR A 63 14.87 13.74 2.76
C THR A 63 13.79 14.35 1.89
N GLY A 64 12.54 14.04 2.23
CA GLY A 64 11.36 14.56 1.55
C GLY A 64 10.31 15.01 2.55
N THR A 65 9.64 16.12 2.26
CA THR A 65 8.49 16.59 3.06
C THR A 65 7.29 15.67 2.81
N ALA A 66 6.65 15.17 3.85
CA ALA A 66 5.38 14.45 3.74
C ALA A 66 4.34 15.31 3.00
N GLY A 67 3.56 14.69 2.13
CA GLY A 67 2.64 15.41 1.26
C GLY A 67 2.42 14.73 -0.08
N ILE A 68 1.47 15.26 -0.85
CA ILE A 68 1.09 14.76 -2.17
C ILE A 68 1.36 15.85 -3.20
N TYR A 69 2.29 15.60 -4.10
CA TYR A 69 2.79 16.60 -5.05
C TYR A 69 2.74 16.06 -6.47
N SER A 70 2.11 16.81 -7.38
CA SER A 70 2.11 16.53 -8.82
C SER A 70 1.76 15.08 -9.15
N SER A 71 0.70 14.54 -8.53
CA SER A 71 0.38 13.11 -8.61
C SER A 71 -1.09 12.85 -8.91
N ARG A 72 -1.39 11.70 -9.53
CA ARG A 72 -2.79 11.27 -9.79
C ARG A 72 -3.12 10.05 -8.95
N LEU A 73 -4.22 10.13 -8.21
CA LEU A 73 -4.67 9.12 -7.27
C LEU A 73 -6.07 8.63 -7.65
N HIS A 74 -6.25 7.31 -7.59
CA HIS A 74 -7.51 6.65 -7.89
C HIS A 74 -7.82 5.57 -6.87
N GLY A 75 -8.85 5.76 -6.03
CA GLY A 75 -9.27 4.70 -5.10
C GLY A 75 -8.21 4.35 -4.04
N CYS A 76 -7.42 5.32 -3.56
CA CYS A 76 -6.30 5.06 -2.66
C CYS A 76 -6.63 5.32 -1.19
N ARG A 77 -6.06 4.53 -0.28
CA ARG A 77 -6.03 4.86 1.16
C ARG A 77 -4.61 5.26 1.54
N ILE A 78 -4.44 6.45 2.06
CA ILE A 78 -3.14 7.03 2.41
C ILE A 78 -3.17 7.31 3.90
N ASP A 79 -2.20 6.76 4.60
CA ASP A 79 -2.03 6.90 6.04
C ASP A 79 -1.31 8.22 6.40
N ASP A 80 -0.98 8.41 7.67
CA ASP A 80 -0.32 9.63 8.14
C ASP A 80 1.14 9.75 7.66
N GLU A 81 1.59 10.97 7.41
CA GLU A 81 2.98 11.30 7.04
C GLU A 81 3.52 10.39 5.92
N VAL A 82 2.84 10.42 4.78
CA VAL A 82 3.26 9.74 3.54
C VAL A 82 3.74 10.79 2.54
N ARG A 83 4.74 10.43 1.74
CA ARG A 83 5.17 11.27 0.60
C ARG A 83 4.87 10.60 -0.73
N ILE A 84 4.08 11.27 -1.55
CA ILE A 84 3.76 10.88 -2.93
C ILE A 84 4.15 12.06 -3.83
N CYS A 85 5.24 11.94 -4.57
CA CYS A 85 5.77 13.03 -5.38
C CYS A 85 6.02 12.59 -6.82
N ASN A 86 5.50 13.35 -7.79
CA ASN A 86 5.71 13.07 -9.22
C ASN A 86 5.31 11.64 -9.61
N VAL A 87 4.12 11.21 -9.17
CA VAL A 87 3.55 9.90 -9.50
C VAL A 87 2.50 10.04 -10.59
N GLY A 88 2.77 9.49 -11.76
CA GLY A 88 1.91 9.65 -12.94
C GLY A 88 0.51 9.07 -12.72
N GLN A 89 0.41 7.89 -12.10
CA GLN A 89 -0.85 7.27 -11.67
C GLN A 89 -0.61 6.31 -10.50
N LEU A 90 -1.31 6.52 -9.40
CA LEU A 90 -1.40 5.63 -8.25
C LEU A 90 -2.85 5.16 -8.13
N ALA A 91 -3.11 3.85 -8.15
CA ALA A 91 -4.49 3.36 -8.12
C ALA A 91 -4.68 2.09 -7.30
N ASN A 92 -5.76 2.07 -6.50
CA ASN A 92 -6.25 0.92 -5.72
C ASN A 92 -5.17 0.38 -4.78
N MET A 93 -4.60 1.27 -3.97
CA MET A 93 -3.52 0.91 -3.05
C MET A 93 -3.72 1.56 -1.69
N ASP A 94 -3.29 0.81 -0.68
CA ASP A 94 -3.12 1.26 0.69
C ASP A 94 -1.65 1.61 0.91
N ILE A 95 -1.38 2.87 1.24
CA ILE A 95 -0.03 3.41 1.46
C ILE A 95 0.12 3.71 2.96
N GLU A 96 0.96 2.93 3.63
CA GLU A 96 1.18 2.99 5.07
C GLU A 96 2.07 4.16 5.50
N SER A 97 1.93 4.55 6.78
CA SER A 97 2.64 5.69 7.36
C SER A 97 4.16 5.61 7.16
N GLY A 98 4.80 6.74 6.86
CA GLY A 98 6.25 6.83 6.65
C GLY A 98 6.73 6.33 5.28
N SER A 99 5.82 5.89 4.40
CA SER A 99 6.16 5.49 3.04
C SER A 99 6.50 6.68 2.15
N MET A 100 7.43 6.46 1.21
CA MET A 100 7.83 7.45 0.21
C MET A 100 7.79 6.85 -1.20
N ILE A 101 6.99 7.46 -2.08
CA ILE A 101 6.83 7.07 -3.48
C ILE A 101 7.15 8.30 -4.34
N GLU A 102 8.26 8.23 -5.07
CA GLU A 102 8.73 9.35 -5.89
C GLU A 102 9.09 8.93 -7.31
N ASN A 103 8.74 9.76 -8.29
CA ASN A 103 9.15 9.61 -9.69
C ASN A 103 8.71 8.28 -10.34
N VAL A 104 7.49 7.83 -10.03
CA VAL A 104 6.91 6.59 -10.56
C VAL A 104 5.88 6.92 -11.64
N HIS A 105 6.02 6.33 -12.82
CA HIS A 105 5.05 6.60 -13.90
C HIS A 105 3.66 6.00 -13.59
N SER A 106 3.61 4.75 -13.14
CA SER A 106 2.35 4.07 -12.82
C SER A 106 2.60 3.00 -11.75
N LEU A 107 1.74 3.02 -10.72
CA LEU A 107 1.66 2.00 -9.67
C LEU A 107 0.17 1.71 -9.44
N THR A 108 -0.32 0.64 -10.04
CA THR A 108 -1.76 0.37 -10.12
C THR A 108 -2.08 -1.09 -9.88
N VAL A 109 -3.17 -1.35 -9.17
CA VAL A 109 -3.71 -2.68 -8.94
C VAL A 109 -5.06 -2.79 -9.66
N ALA A 110 -5.18 -3.75 -10.58
CA ALA A 110 -6.36 -3.88 -11.44
C ALA A 110 -7.49 -4.73 -10.84
N SER A 111 -7.16 -5.63 -9.92
CA SER A 111 -8.09 -6.58 -9.31
C SER A 111 -7.57 -6.99 -7.94
N GLU A 112 -8.41 -7.71 -7.20
CA GLU A 112 -8.03 -8.31 -5.93
C GLU A 112 -6.67 -9.03 -6.02
N THR A 113 -5.77 -8.70 -5.09
CA THR A 113 -4.40 -9.21 -5.07
C THR A 113 -3.98 -9.56 -3.66
N THR A 114 -2.99 -10.45 -3.54
CA THR A 114 -2.33 -10.78 -2.27
C THR A 114 -0.90 -10.27 -2.23
N PHE A 115 -0.49 -9.45 -3.22
CA PHE A 115 0.88 -8.96 -3.39
C PHE A 115 1.93 -10.09 -3.31
N GLY A 116 1.60 -11.25 -3.87
CA GLY A 116 2.48 -12.42 -3.92
C GLY A 116 2.38 -13.37 -2.73
N ASN A 117 1.63 -13.03 -1.68
CA ASN A 117 1.37 -13.95 -0.57
C ASN A 117 0.60 -15.19 -1.09
N GLY A 118 1.13 -16.37 -0.80
CA GLY A 118 0.60 -17.66 -1.25
C GLY A 118 1.09 -18.10 -2.63
N ILE A 119 1.97 -17.35 -3.30
CA ILE A 119 2.58 -17.84 -4.55
C ILE A 119 3.49 -19.03 -4.23
N SER A 120 3.36 -20.11 -5.00
CA SER A 120 4.28 -21.25 -4.90
C SER A 120 5.53 -20.96 -5.72
N VAL A 121 6.70 -21.07 -5.10
CA VAL A 121 8.00 -20.85 -5.74
C VAL A 121 8.85 -22.10 -5.61
N ASP A 122 9.40 -22.57 -6.72
CA ASP A 122 10.37 -23.67 -6.75
C ASP A 122 11.73 -23.17 -6.25
N VAL A 123 12.13 -23.64 -5.08
CA VAL A 123 13.38 -23.19 -4.42
C VAL A 123 14.51 -24.21 -4.53
N LEU A 124 14.19 -25.47 -4.86
CA LEU A 124 15.17 -26.54 -5.09
C LEU A 124 14.67 -27.45 -6.22
N ASN A 125 14.80 -26.96 -7.46
CA ASN A 125 14.36 -27.65 -8.68
C ASN A 125 15.15 -28.96 -8.91
N GLU A 126 16.41 -28.99 -8.47
CA GLU A 126 17.33 -30.12 -8.59
C GLU A 126 16.93 -31.33 -7.74
N ALA A 127 16.00 -31.16 -6.80
CA ALA A 127 15.58 -32.20 -5.87
C ALA A 127 14.10 -32.62 -6.03
N GLY A 128 13.56 -32.40 -7.24
CA GLY A 128 12.28 -32.94 -7.68
C GLY A 128 11.06 -32.13 -7.25
N GLY A 129 11.02 -30.83 -7.59
CA GLY A 129 9.81 -30.00 -7.42
C GLY A 129 9.53 -29.58 -5.98
N ARG A 130 10.57 -29.18 -5.24
CA ARG A 130 10.41 -28.59 -3.90
C ARG A 130 9.96 -27.14 -4.04
N SER A 131 8.64 -26.97 -4.08
CA SER A 131 8.01 -25.66 -4.01
C SER A 131 7.66 -25.29 -2.57
N ILE A 132 7.66 -23.99 -2.30
CA ILE A 132 7.19 -23.41 -1.05
C ILE A 132 6.29 -22.22 -1.33
N ARG A 133 5.27 -22.04 -0.49
CA ARG A 133 4.40 -20.86 -0.51
C ARG A 133 5.16 -19.68 0.11
N ILE A 134 5.42 -18.64 -0.67
CA ILE A 134 5.99 -17.39 -0.15
C ILE A 134 4.89 -16.54 0.47
N PHE A 135 5.17 -15.93 1.62
CA PHE A 135 4.27 -14.98 2.30
C PHE A 135 5.08 -14.15 3.30
N ASP A 136 4.52 -13.02 3.74
CA ASP A 136 5.18 -12.01 4.57
C ASP A 136 5.70 -12.53 5.93
N ARG A 137 5.14 -13.64 6.45
CA ARG A 137 5.58 -14.29 7.70
C ARG A 137 6.40 -15.57 7.47
N LEU A 138 6.83 -15.87 6.25
CA LEU A 138 7.68 -17.03 5.98
C LEU A 138 9.05 -16.86 6.65
N SER A 139 9.35 -17.72 7.63
CA SER A 139 10.66 -17.78 8.27
C SER A 139 11.54 -18.89 7.68
N ALA A 140 12.86 -18.77 7.83
CA ALA A 140 13.80 -19.81 7.39
C ALA A 140 13.53 -21.17 8.06
N GLN A 141 13.11 -21.16 9.33
CA GLN A 141 12.78 -22.35 10.09
C GLN A 141 11.52 -23.03 9.54
N LEU A 142 10.47 -22.24 9.28
CA LEU A 142 9.25 -22.74 8.67
C LEU A 142 9.53 -23.31 7.28
N ALA A 143 10.32 -22.59 6.47
CA ALA A 143 10.73 -23.05 5.15
C ALA A 143 11.48 -24.38 5.21
N TYR A 144 12.42 -24.52 6.14
CA TYR A 144 13.17 -25.76 6.33
C TYR A 144 12.24 -26.94 6.66
N ILE A 145 11.28 -26.74 7.58
CA ILE A 145 10.30 -27.78 7.94
C ILE A 145 9.46 -28.13 6.72
N MET A 146 8.91 -27.14 6.00
CA MET A 146 8.05 -27.37 4.84
C MET A 146 8.76 -28.15 3.73
N ILE A 147 10.04 -27.85 3.49
CA ILE A 147 10.83 -28.43 2.39
C ILE A 147 11.37 -29.82 2.74
N PHE A 148 11.93 -29.99 3.95
CA PHE A 148 12.68 -31.20 4.30
C PHE A 148 11.84 -32.24 5.07
N TYR A 149 10.73 -31.85 5.70
CA TYR A 149 9.94 -32.76 6.56
C TYR A 149 8.76 -33.40 5.81
N ARG A 150 8.84 -33.51 4.48
CA ARG A 150 7.85 -34.16 3.59
C ARG A 150 7.46 -35.59 3.96
N HIS A 151 8.30 -36.29 4.73
CA HIS A 151 7.97 -37.59 5.32
C HIS A 151 6.82 -37.52 6.36
N ARG A 152 6.37 -36.30 6.73
CA ARG A 152 5.23 -36.03 7.61
C ARG A 152 4.12 -35.28 6.83
N PRO A 153 3.38 -35.96 5.93
CA PRO A 153 2.43 -35.30 5.03
C PRO A 153 1.25 -34.62 5.75
N GLU A 154 0.86 -35.10 6.93
CA GLU A 154 -0.19 -34.46 7.75
C GLU A 154 0.27 -33.10 8.30
N LEU A 155 1.55 -32.98 8.72
CA LEU A 155 2.10 -31.71 9.19
C LEU A 155 2.13 -30.68 8.06
N ILE A 156 2.63 -31.08 6.89
CA ILE A 156 2.73 -30.21 5.72
C ILE A 156 1.34 -29.70 5.31
N ARG A 157 0.36 -30.58 5.16
CA ARG A 157 -1.02 -30.19 4.81
C ARG A 157 -1.63 -29.20 5.80
N ARG A 158 -1.40 -29.37 7.10
CA ARG A 158 -1.91 -28.43 8.12
C ARG A 158 -1.21 -27.08 8.03
N LEU A 159 0.10 -27.06 7.83
CA LEU A 159 0.85 -25.82 7.66
C LEU A 159 0.39 -25.05 6.41
N GLU A 160 0.22 -25.74 5.28
CA GLU A 160 -0.31 -25.17 4.05
C GLU A 160 -1.71 -24.58 4.27
N SER A 161 -2.60 -25.31 4.94
CA SER A 161 -3.95 -24.81 5.25
C SER A 161 -3.93 -23.55 6.13
N LEU A 162 -3.03 -23.47 7.11
CA LEU A 162 -2.87 -22.27 7.94
C LEU A 162 -2.33 -21.10 7.13
N ILE A 163 -1.38 -21.35 6.23
CA ILE A 163 -0.86 -20.34 5.31
C ILE A 163 -1.97 -19.85 4.38
N ASP A 164 -2.76 -20.74 3.79
CA ASP A 164 -3.85 -20.36 2.88
C ASP A 164 -4.92 -19.52 3.59
N GLN A 165 -5.30 -19.90 4.82
CA GLN A 165 -6.21 -19.10 5.65
C GLN A 165 -5.65 -17.70 5.90
N TYR A 166 -4.37 -17.61 6.23
CA TYR A 166 -3.71 -16.32 6.43
C TYR A 166 -3.64 -15.49 5.14
N VAL A 167 -3.33 -16.11 4.00
CA VAL A 167 -3.29 -15.44 2.69
C VAL A 167 -4.65 -14.84 2.33
N GLN A 168 -5.76 -15.48 2.69
CA GLN A 168 -7.10 -14.89 2.49
C GLN A 168 -7.27 -13.58 3.27
N THR A 169 -6.64 -13.43 4.44
CA THR A 169 -6.70 -12.17 5.22
C THR A 169 -5.87 -11.04 4.63
N LYS A 170 -5.04 -11.33 3.62
CA LYS A 170 -4.16 -10.38 2.93
C LYS A 170 -4.67 -9.96 1.56
N ARG A 171 -5.89 -10.39 1.19
CA ARG A 171 -6.53 -9.94 -0.04
C ARG A 171 -6.94 -8.48 0.09
N SER A 172 -6.53 -7.68 -0.89
CA SER A 172 -6.84 -6.26 -1.04
C SER A 172 -7.32 -5.98 -2.45
#